data_AF-A0A7J6WYF9-F1
#
_entry.id   AF-A0A7J6WYF9-F1
#
_cell.length_a   1.000
_cell.length_b   1.000
_cell.length_c   1.000
_cell.angle_alpha   90.00
_cell.angle_beta   90.00
_cell.angle_gamma   90.00
#
_symmetry.space_group_name_H-M   'P 1'
#
loop_
_entity.id
_entity.type
_entity.pdbx_description
1 polymer ?
#
loop_
_entity_poly.entity_id
_entity_poly.type
_entity_poly.pdbx_seq_one_letter_code
_entity_poly.pdbx_strand_id
1 'polypeptide(L)'
;MIEGKGGCIIYTSSSVALMGSLASHDYNLSKESILGLARSTACELSVHGIRANCISPHGVPTEMLVSAYRNILGKIDMGAV
;
A
#
# COMPACT_ATOMS: atom_id res chain seq x y z
N MET A 1 18.86 -16.19 16.77
CA MET A 1 18.77 -15.06 17.72
C MET A 1 18.75 -13.78 16.91
N ILE A 2 17.83 -12.85 17.17
CA ILE A 2 17.86 -11.51 16.56
C ILE A 2 18.88 -10.69 17.35
N GLU A 3 19.96 -10.25 16.72
CA GLU A 3 21.13 -9.65 17.39
C GLU A 3 21.00 -8.13 17.64
N GLY A 4 19.95 -7.49 17.11
CA GLY A 4 19.72 -6.04 17.23
C GLY A 4 18.97 -5.60 18.48
N LYS A 5 19.09 -4.31 18.87
CA LYS A 5 18.43 -3.69 20.04
C LYS A 5 16.95 -3.28 19.77
N GLY A 6 16.24 -4.03 18.93
CA GLY A 6 14.91 -3.65 18.41
C GLY A 6 14.96 -2.86 17.11
N GLY A 7 13.83 -2.31 16.67
CA GLY A 7 13.74 -1.63 15.38
C GLY A 7 12.33 -1.28 14.93
N CYS A 8 12.19 -0.92 13.64
CA CYS A 8 10.87 -0.70 13.05
C CYS A 8 10.77 -1.20 11.61
N ILE A 9 9.59 -1.70 11.26
CA ILE A 9 9.21 -2.12 9.92
C ILE A 9 8.02 -1.26 9.50
N ILE A 10 8.11 -0.63 8.31
CA ILE A 10 7.03 0.15 7.73
C ILE A 10 6.61 -0.50 6.43
N TYR A 11 5.35 -0.91 6.38
CA TYR A 11 4.72 -1.45 5.19
C TYR A 11 3.98 -0.36 4.42
N THR A 12 3.94 -0.47 3.10
CA THR A 12 3.15 0.40 2.22
C THR A 12 2.00 -0.38 1.60
N SER A 13 0.80 -0.22 2.18
CA SER A 13 -0.44 -0.74 1.61
C SER A 13 -1.01 0.29 0.62
N SER A 14 -2.32 0.49 0.63
CA SER A 14 -3.06 1.48 -0.14
C SER A 14 -4.43 1.65 0.51
N SER A 15 -4.99 2.85 0.41
CA SER A 15 -6.36 3.16 0.85
C SER A 15 -7.42 2.25 0.22
N VAL A 16 -7.14 1.65 -0.95
CA VAL A 16 -8.06 0.69 -1.58
C VAL A 16 -8.29 -0.56 -0.71
N ALA A 17 -7.30 -0.94 0.12
CA ALA A 17 -7.42 -2.06 1.04
C ALA A 17 -8.39 -1.78 2.20
N LEU A 18 -8.80 -0.52 2.39
CA LEU A 18 -9.78 -0.11 3.39
C LEU A 18 -11.15 0.21 2.76
N MET A 19 -11.18 0.48 1.45
CA MET A 19 -12.38 0.93 0.74
C MET A 19 -12.97 -0.11 -0.24
N GLY A 20 -12.24 -1.17 -0.58
CA GLY A 20 -12.75 -2.36 -1.29
C GLY A 20 -13.10 -2.22 -2.78
N SER A 21 -13.16 -1.01 -3.35
CA SER A 21 -13.74 -0.81 -4.71
C SER A 21 -12.97 0.14 -5.65
N LEU A 22 -11.71 0.45 -5.38
CA LEU A 22 -10.99 1.51 -6.11
C LEU A 22 -9.92 1.01 -7.10
N ALA A 23 -9.66 -0.30 -7.15
CA ALA A 23 -8.67 -0.91 -8.03
C ALA A 23 -9.09 -2.33 -8.42
N SER A 24 -8.28 -3.01 -9.23
CA SER A 24 -8.50 -4.41 -9.60
C SER A 24 -8.53 -5.32 -8.36
N HIS A 25 -9.28 -6.41 -8.43
CA HIS A 25 -9.40 -7.38 -7.34
C HIS A 25 -8.04 -7.89 -6.86
N ASP A 26 -7.13 -8.17 -7.80
CA ASP A 26 -5.79 -8.66 -7.49
C ASP A 26 -4.97 -7.63 -6.71
N TYR A 27 -5.08 -6.35 -7.08
CA TYR A 27 -4.41 -5.27 -6.37
C TYR A 27 -5.02 -5.03 -4.99
N ASN A 28 -6.36 -5.06 -4.87
CA ASN A 28 -7.05 -4.95 -3.59
C ASN A 28 -6.62 -6.08 -2.64
N LEU A 29 -6.69 -7.33 -3.09
CA LEU A 29 -6.26 -8.50 -2.32
C LEU A 29 -4.79 -8.36 -1.85
N SER A 30 -3.90 -7.98 -2.77
CA SER A 30 -2.49 -7.75 -2.45
C SER A 30 -2.33 -6.69 -1.37
N LYS A 31 -3.04 -5.56 -1.46
CA LYS A 31 -2.91 -4.47 -0.49
C LYS A 31 -3.59 -4.77 0.85
N GLU A 32 -4.68 -5.51 0.86
CA GLU A 32 -5.31 -6.03 2.09
C GLU A 32 -4.39 -7.02 2.82
N SER A 33 -3.71 -7.91 2.08
CA SER A 33 -2.77 -8.87 2.68
C SER A 33 -1.66 -8.20 3.49
N ILE A 34 -1.22 -7.01 3.07
CA ILE A 34 -0.19 -6.23 3.76
C ILE A 34 -0.67 -5.76 5.15
N LEU A 35 -1.97 -5.46 5.30
CA LEU A 35 -2.53 -5.08 6.61
C LEU A 35 -2.46 -6.24 7.60
N GLY A 36 -2.77 -7.45 7.13
CA GLY A 36 -2.63 -8.68 7.90
C GLY A 36 -1.17 -8.97 8.28
N LEU A 37 -0.25 -8.81 7.32
CA LEU A 37 1.19 -8.98 7.56
C LEU A 37 1.71 -8.01 8.61
N ALA A 38 1.34 -6.72 8.51
CA ALA A 38 1.75 -5.71 9.49
C ALA A 38 1.28 -6.06 10.90
N ARG A 39 0.04 -6.55 11.04
CA ARG A 39 -0.51 -6.99 12.34
C ARG A 39 0.22 -8.22 12.88
N SER A 40 0.41 -9.23 12.04
CA SER A 40 1.06 -10.49 12.43
C SER A 40 2.51 -10.25 12.88
N THR A 41 3.28 -9.50 12.07
CA THR A 41 4.67 -9.17 12.41
C THR A 41 4.80 -8.26 13.62
N ALA A 42 3.85 -7.33 13.83
CA ALA A 42 3.83 -6.52 15.05
C ALA A 42 3.66 -7.40 16.30
N CYS A 43 2.73 -8.36 16.26
CA CYS A 43 2.52 -9.28 17.36
C CYS A 43 3.77 -10.14 17.63
N GLU A 44 4.31 -10.77 16.58
CA GLU A 44 5.45 -11.69 16.68
C GLU A 44 6.74 -10.99 17.14
N LEU A 45 7.05 -9.83 16.58
CA LEU A 45 8.34 -9.17 16.79
C LEU A 45 8.34 -8.16 17.96
N SER A 46 7.20 -7.92 18.58
CA SER A 46 7.07 -7.01 19.73
C SER A 46 7.98 -7.39 20.90
N VAL A 47 8.12 -8.70 21.17
CA VAL A 47 9.00 -9.23 22.22
C VAL A 47 10.48 -8.93 21.98
N HIS A 48 10.85 -8.62 20.74
CA HIS A 48 12.19 -8.22 20.33
C HIS A 48 12.37 -6.70 20.26
N GLY A 49 11.38 -5.92 20.70
CA GLY A 49 11.41 -4.46 20.63
C GLY A 49 11.28 -3.91 19.21
N ILE A 50 10.71 -4.69 18.27
CA ILE A 50 10.50 -4.28 16.89
C ILE A 50 9.04 -3.87 16.69
N ARG A 51 8.81 -2.66 16.19
CA ARG A 51 7.46 -2.17 15.85
C ARG A 51 7.18 -2.35 14.37
N ALA A 52 6.07 -2.96 14.00
CA ALA A 52 5.61 -3.02 12.62
C ALA A 52 4.36 -2.16 12.43
N ASN A 53 4.35 -1.29 11.42
CA ASN A 53 3.21 -0.42 11.09
C ASN A 53 3.00 -0.37 9.58
N CYS A 54 1.81 0.08 9.16
CA CYS A 54 1.46 0.21 7.75
C CYS A 54 0.94 1.62 7.43
N ILE A 55 1.38 2.16 6.30
CA ILE A 55 0.87 3.39 5.69
C ILE A 55 0.05 3.01 4.46
N SER A 56 -1.11 3.64 4.30
CA SER A 56 -2.05 3.38 3.20
C SER A 56 -2.26 4.64 2.35
N PRO A 57 -1.41 4.89 1.33
CA PRO A 57 -1.57 6.03 0.44
C PRO A 57 -2.87 5.96 -0.39
N HIS A 58 -3.35 7.12 -0.80
CA HIS A 58 -4.40 7.25 -1.83
C HIS A 58 -3.77 7.75 -3.14
N GLY A 59 -4.44 8.64 -3.87
CA GLY A 59 -3.94 9.24 -5.10
C GLY A 59 -2.69 10.07 -4.85
N VAL A 60 -1.51 9.46 -5.08
CA VAL A 60 -0.21 10.13 -5.06
C VAL A 60 0.26 10.32 -6.51
N PRO A 61 0.72 11.53 -6.92
CA PRO A 61 1.14 11.84 -8.28
C PRO A 61 2.47 11.15 -8.63
N THR A 62 2.38 9.85 -8.88
CA THR A 62 3.47 8.99 -9.36
C THR A 62 3.13 8.52 -10.77
N GLU A 63 4.13 8.06 -11.52
CA GLU A 63 3.89 7.51 -12.86
C GLU A 63 2.88 6.35 -12.88
N MET A 64 2.76 5.56 -11.81
CA MET A 64 1.72 4.53 -11.69
C MET A 64 0.31 5.11 -11.84
N LEU A 65 0.01 6.18 -11.10
CA LEU A 65 -1.30 6.80 -11.11
C LEU A 65 -1.50 7.65 -12.37
N VAL A 66 -0.49 8.43 -12.76
CA VAL A 66 -0.54 9.31 -13.93
C VAL A 66 -0.71 8.50 -15.22
N SER A 67 0.00 7.38 -15.37
CA SER A 67 -0.18 6.50 -16.54
C SER A 67 -1.55 5.81 -16.55
N ALA A 68 -2.07 5.38 -15.39
CA ALA A 68 -3.42 4.84 -15.29
C ALA A 68 -4.47 5.86 -15.74
N TYR A 69 -4.36 7.12 -15.27
CA TYR A 69 -5.23 8.20 -15.75
C TYR A 69 -5.01 8.51 -17.22
N ARG A 70 -3.79 8.52 -17.73
CA ARG A 70 -3.52 8.72 -19.17
C ARG A 70 -4.17 7.63 -20.02
N ASN A 71 -4.19 6.38 -19.56
CA ASN A 71 -4.84 5.27 -20.27
C ASN A 71 -6.37 5.35 -20.21
N ILE A 72 -6.93 5.76 -19.06
CA ILE A 72 -8.38 5.90 -18.86
C ILE A 72 -8.90 7.13 -19.62
N LEU A 73 -8.22 8.27 -19.45
CA LEU A 73 -8.59 9.57 -20.00
C LEU A 73 -8.10 9.76 -21.43
N GLY A 74 -7.08 9.04 -21.89
CA GLY A 74 -6.61 9.05 -23.29
C GLY A 74 -7.59 8.39 -24.28
N LYS A 75 -8.70 7.84 -23.79
CA LYS A 75 -9.92 7.58 -24.60
C LYS A 75 -10.83 8.80 -24.75
N ILE A 76 -10.46 9.93 -24.17
CA ILE A 76 -10.98 11.26 -24.47
C ILE A 76 -9.80 12.04 -25.03
N ASP A 77 -9.89 12.39 -26.31
CA ASP A 77 -8.96 13.27 -26.98
C ASP A 77 -8.83 14.55 -26.12
N MET A 78 -7.72 14.69 -25.41
CA MET A 78 -7.45 15.89 -24.60
C MET A 78 -6.82 16.97 -25.49
N GLY A 79 -7.26 17.04 -26.75
CA GLY A 79 -6.95 18.08 -27.70
C GLY A 79 -7.84 19.30 -27.47
N ALA A 80 -7.67 19.97 -26.32
CA ALA A 80 -8.12 21.35 -26.10
C ALA A 80 -7.67 21.84 -24.72
N VAL A 81 -6.36 22.05 -24.54
CA VAL A 81 -5.87 23.17 -23.73
C VAL A 81 -4.64 23.76 -24.42
#